data_AF-A0AAV5B5B1-F1
#
_entry.id   AF-A0AAV5B5B1-F1
#
_cell.length_a   1.000
_cell.length_b   1.000
_cell.length_c   1.000
_cell.angle_alpha   90.00
_cell.angle_beta   90.00
_cell.angle_gamma   90.00
#
_symmetry.space_group_name_H-M   'P 1'
#
loop_
_entity.id
_entity.type
_entity.pdbx_description
1 polymer ?
#
loop_
_entity_poly.entity_id
_entity_poly.type
_entity_poly.pdbx_seq_one_letter_code
_entity_poly.pdbx_strand_id
1 'polypeptide(L)'
;MNKIILNCRTIDEPYEWLAQQLHVEAHKDKPLRSAILSCPDNFIIEVHHRTDGMEKWPDFMIFLEELSQKNRFVYVIWGPKRVEELIAHDQEKVVIEARS
;
A
#
# COMPACT_ATOMS: atom_id res chain seq x y z
N MET A 1 13.35 -10.35 4.14
CA MET A 1 12.28 -9.72 3.35
C MET A 1 11.52 -8.80 4.28
N ASN A 2 11.51 -7.51 4.00
CA ASN A 2 10.96 -6.50 4.91
C ASN A 2 9.48 -6.26 4.60
N LYS A 3 8.65 -6.15 5.64
CA LYS A 3 7.21 -5.88 5.49
C LYS A 3 6.92 -4.42 5.83
N ILE A 4 6.19 -3.74 4.95
CA ILE A 4 5.74 -2.36 5.06
C ILE A 4 4.21 -2.37 5.14
N ILE A 5 3.64 -1.65 6.09
CA ILE A 5 2.19 -1.45 6.20
C ILE A 5 1.87 -0.04 5.72
N LEU A 6 1.21 0.06 4.58
CA LEU A 6 0.76 1.32 4.00
C LEU A 6 -0.69 1.58 4.44
N ASN A 7 -0.87 2.48 5.42
CA ASN A 7 -2.19 2.87 5.88
C ASN A 7 -2.67 4.15 5.18
N CYS A 8 -3.52 4.01 4.16
CA CYS A 8 -3.99 5.15 3.36
C CYS A 8 -4.85 6.18 4.12
N ARG A 9 -5.23 5.92 5.37
CA ARG A 9 -5.90 6.94 6.21
C ARG A 9 -4.94 7.92 6.85
N THR A 10 -3.74 7.46 7.18
CA THR A 10 -2.79 8.20 8.03
C THR A 10 -1.59 8.76 7.28
N ILE A 11 -1.32 8.30 6.05
CA ILE A 11 -0.27 8.89 5.24
C ILE A 11 -0.73 10.24 4.66
N ASP A 12 0.19 11.18 4.50
CA ASP A 12 -0.08 12.47 3.83
C ASP A 12 0.60 12.50 2.44
N GLU A 13 1.91 12.20 2.40
CA GLU A 13 2.73 12.22 1.19
C GLU A 13 3.17 10.79 0.78
N PRO A 14 2.36 10.06 -0.01
CA PRO A 14 2.56 8.62 -0.22
C PRO A 14 3.87 8.26 -0.94
N TYR A 15 4.31 9.07 -1.91
CA TYR A 15 5.55 8.81 -2.66
C TYR A 15 6.80 9.00 -1.81
N GLU A 16 6.86 10.09 -1.05
CA GLU A 16 8.00 10.37 -0.15
C GLU A 16 8.07 9.36 0.98
N TRP A 17 6.92 9.05 1.59
CA TRP A 17 6.83 8.03 2.62
C TRP A 17 7.31 6.68 2.11
N LEU A 18 6.83 6.24 0.93
CA LEU A 18 7.25 4.97 0.35
C LEU A 18 8.74 4.94 0.03
N ALA A 19 9.30 6.02 -0.51
CA ALA A 19 10.73 6.12 -0.78
C ALA A 19 11.57 5.98 0.49
N GLN A 20 11.16 6.62 1.59
CA GLN A 20 11.82 6.49 2.89
C GLN A 20 11.77 5.05 3.42
N GLN A 21 10.62 4.37 3.33
CA GLN A 21 10.47 2.97 3.76
C GLN A 21 11.33 2.01 2.91
N LEU A 22 11.49 2.31 1.63
CA LEU A 22 12.32 1.52 0.72
C LEU A 22 13.80 1.93 0.75
N HIS A 23 14.17 2.91 1.58
CA HIS A 23 15.52 3.49 1.65
C HIS A 23 16.04 3.98 0.28
N VAL A 24 15.16 4.62 -0.50
CA VAL A 24 15.47 5.14 -1.83
C VAL A 24 15.47 6.67 -1.77
N GLU A 25 16.48 7.29 -2.37
CA GLU A 25 16.57 8.75 -2.49
C GLU A 25 16.28 9.22 -3.93
N ALA A 26 15.67 10.39 -4.05
CA ALA A 26 15.60 11.08 -5.33
C ALA A 26 17.00 11.59 -5.70
N HIS A 27 17.46 11.29 -6.90
CA HIS A 27 18.68 11.87 -7.44
C HIS A 27 18.33 12.83 -8.58
N LYS A 28 19.19 13.82 -8.82
CA LYS A 28 19.01 14.81 -9.91
C LYS A 28 18.75 14.14 -11.27
N ASP A 29 19.36 12.97 -11.49
CA ASP A 29 19.28 12.23 -12.75
C ASP A 29 18.19 11.14 -12.76
N LYS A 30 17.53 10.89 -11.63
CA LYS A 30 16.52 9.83 -11.50
C LYS A 30 15.31 10.29 -10.68
N PRO A 31 14.16 10.55 -11.33
CA PRO A 31 12.93 10.89 -10.64
C PRO A 31 12.56 9.84 -9.58
N LEU A 32 11.96 10.29 -8.47
CA LEU A 32 11.61 9.46 -7.32
C LEU A 32 10.84 8.17 -7.70
N ARG A 33 9.85 8.30 -8.59
CA ARG A 33 9.05 7.18 -9.11
C ARG A 33 9.93 6.12 -9.78
N SER A 34 10.86 6.54 -10.62
CA SER A 34 11.81 5.66 -11.30
C SER A 34 12.79 5.01 -10.30
N ALA A 35 13.17 5.74 -9.25
CA ALA A 35 14.04 5.24 -8.20
C ALA A 35 13.33 4.10 -7.43
N ILE A 36 12.09 4.32 -6.99
CA ILE A 36 11.24 3.30 -6.34
C ILE A 36 11.07 2.06 -7.24
N LEU A 37 10.77 2.26 -8.54
CA LEU A 37 10.61 1.14 -9.49
C LEU A 37 11.85 0.25 -9.63
N SER A 38 13.04 0.81 -9.40
CA SER A 38 14.29 0.06 -9.49
C SER A 38 14.84 -0.36 -8.12
N CYS A 39 14.02 -0.34 -7.07
CA CYS A 39 14.45 -0.79 -5.74
C CYS A 39 15.02 -2.21 -5.84
N PRO A 40 16.29 -2.44 -5.40
CA PRO A 40 16.96 -3.73 -5.55
C PRO A 40 16.60 -4.73 -4.43
N ASP A 41 15.95 -4.26 -3.38
CA ASP A 41 15.71 -5.01 -2.15
C ASP A 41 14.31 -5.63 -2.08
N ASN A 42 14.19 -6.72 -1.32
CA ASN A 42 12.95 -7.50 -1.23
C ASN A 42 11.99 -6.93 -0.17
N PHE A 43 10.84 -6.45 -0.62
CA PHE A 43 9.79 -5.87 0.21
C PHE A 43 8.42 -6.49 -0.04
N ILE A 44 7.62 -6.57 1.02
CA ILE A 44 6.17 -6.76 0.95
C ILE A 44 5.51 -5.46 1.41
N ILE A 45 4.68 -4.87 0.56
CA ILE A 45 3.86 -3.71 0.89
C ILE A 45 2.42 -4.19 1.04
N GLU A 46 1.89 -4.12 2.26
CA GLU A 46 0.48 -4.41 2.53
C GLU A 46 -0.31 -3.11 2.57
N VAL A 47 -1.29 -2.99 1.68
CA VAL A 47 -2.09 -1.77 1.48
C VAL A 47 -3.37 -1.86 2.31
N HIS A 48 -3.50 -1.01 3.33
CA HIS A 48 -4.70 -0.90 4.18
C HIS A 48 -5.55 0.27 3.74
N HIS A 49 -6.87 0.14 3.89
CA HIS A 49 -7.84 1.19 3.54
C HIS A 49 -7.70 1.64 2.07
N ARG A 50 -7.67 0.67 1.16
CA ARG A 50 -7.44 0.91 -0.28
C ARG A 50 -8.41 1.94 -0.85
N THR A 51 -9.67 1.94 -0.42
CA THR A 51 -10.68 2.89 -0.92
C THR A 51 -10.30 4.33 -0.61
N ASP A 52 -9.87 4.62 0.62
CA ASP A 52 -9.34 5.95 0.99
C ASP A 52 -8.14 6.35 0.11
N GLY A 53 -7.24 5.39 -0.18
CA GLY A 53 -6.10 5.62 -1.06
C GLY A 53 -6.48 5.93 -2.51
N MET A 54 -7.48 5.21 -3.05
CA MET A 54 -7.99 5.44 -4.41
C MET A 54 -8.71 6.79 -4.55
N GLU A 55 -9.39 7.24 -3.49
CA GLU A 55 -10.08 8.54 -3.46
C GLU A 55 -9.09 9.71 -3.34
N LYS A 56 -8.06 9.59 -2.48
CA LYS A 56 -7.09 10.66 -2.23
C LYS A 56 -5.97 10.72 -3.26
N TRP A 57 -5.41 9.58 -3.65
CA TRP A 57 -4.21 9.50 -4.50
C TRP A 57 -4.33 8.41 -5.58
N PRO A 58 -5.28 8.53 -6.52
CA PRO A 58 -5.51 7.51 -7.55
C PRO A 58 -4.25 7.18 -8.36
N ASP A 59 -3.43 8.19 -8.70
CA ASP A 59 -2.18 8.01 -9.44
C ASP A 59 -1.13 7.21 -8.66
N PHE A 60 -1.06 7.38 -7.34
CA PHE A 60 -0.16 6.60 -6.49
C PHE A 60 -0.61 5.14 -6.38
N MET A 61 -1.92 4.91 -6.32
CA MET A 61 -2.46 3.54 -6.27
C MET A 61 -2.22 2.79 -7.59
N ILE A 62 -2.40 3.46 -8.73
CA ILE A 62 -2.02 2.93 -10.05
C ILE A 62 -0.51 2.66 -10.11
N PHE A 63 0.28 3.55 -9.54
CA PHE A 63 1.73 3.35 -9.46
C PHE A 63 2.12 2.12 -8.63
N LEU A 64 1.43 1.81 -7.52
CA LEU A 64 1.68 0.59 -6.76
C LEU A 64 1.34 -0.68 -7.56
N GLU A 65 0.29 -0.63 -8.39
CA GLU A 65 0.00 -1.70 -9.35
C GLU A 65 1.15 -1.86 -10.36
N GLU A 66 1.63 -0.76 -10.94
CA GLU A 66 2.80 -0.77 -11.81
C GLU A 66 4.05 -1.33 -11.11
N LEU A 67 4.30 -0.94 -9.87
CA LEU A 67 5.44 -1.39 -9.08
C LEU A 67 5.42 -2.91 -8.89
N SER A 68 4.25 -3.47 -8.56
CA SER A 68 4.09 -4.93 -8.40
C SER A 68 4.30 -5.72 -9.70
N GLN A 69 4.12 -5.09 -10.86
CA GLN A 69 4.28 -5.74 -12.16
C GLN A 69 5.72 -5.60 -12.69
N LYS A 70 6.35 -4.44 -12.48
CA LYS A 70 7.65 -4.10 -13.07
C LYS A 70 8.83 -4.40 -12.15
N ASN A 71 8.64 -4.43 -10.83
CA ASN A 71 9.70 -4.73 -9.87
C ASN A 71 9.54 -6.13 -9.29
N ARG A 72 10.46 -7.03 -9.64
CA ARG A 72 10.46 -8.43 -9.17
C ARG A 72 10.74 -8.61 -7.68
N PHE A 73 11.23 -7.57 -6.99
CA PHE A 73 11.62 -7.62 -5.59
C PHE A 73 10.56 -7.01 -4.66
N VAL A 74 9.60 -6.26 -5.22
CA VAL A 74 8.55 -5.58 -4.44
C VAL A 74 7.21 -6.24 -4.70
N TYR A 75 6.66 -6.87 -3.67
CA TYR A 75 5.35 -7.49 -3.70
C TYR A 75 4.32 -6.57 -3.05
N VAL A 76 3.22 -6.29 -3.75
CA VAL A 76 2.12 -5.49 -3.22
C VAL A 76 0.95 -6.41 -2.91
N ILE A 77 0.55 -6.45 -1.63
CA ILE A 77 -0.64 -7.14 -1.15
C ILE A 77 -1.73 -6.10 -0.98
N TRP A 78 -2.79 -6.24 -1.76
CA TRP A 78 -3.97 -5.41 -1.63
C TRP A 78 -4.77 -5.90 -0.43
N GLY A 79 -4.94 -5.03 0.57
CA GLY A 79 -5.87 -5.29 1.67
C GLY A 79 -7.31 -5.42 1.17
N PRO A 80 -8.24 -5.78 2.07
CA PRO A 80 -9.59 -6.15 1.70
C PRO A 80 -10.26 -5.03 0.91
N LYS A 81 -10.99 -5.42 -0.15
CA LYS A 81 -11.86 -4.48 -0.86
C LYS A 81 -12.99 -4.03 0.08
N ARG A 82 -13.61 -2.89 -0.18
CA ARG A 82 -14.76 -2.37 0.60
C ARG A 82 -15.85 -3.42 0.92
N VAL A 83 -16.12 -4.34 -0.01
CA VAL A 83 -17.07 -5.46 0.22
C VAL A 83 -16.56 -6.46 1.26
N GLU A 84 -15.26 -6.77 1.25
CA GLU A 84 -14.61 -7.65 2.21
C GLU A 84 -14.48 -6.97 3.59
N GLU A 85 -14.23 -5.65 3.63
CA GLU A 85 -14.28 -4.85 4.86
C GLU A 85 -15.70 -4.84 5.47
N LEU A 86 -16.73 -4.69 4.64
CA LEU A 86 -18.13 -4.78 5.07
C LEU A 86 -18.47 -6.16 5.64
N ILE A 87 -18.01 -7.23 4.99
CA ILE A 87 -18.21 -8.61 5.47
C ILE A 87 -17.47 -8.85 6.80
N ALA A 88 -16.23 -8.37 6.93
CA ALA A 88 -15.46 -8.50 8.17
C ALA A 88 -16.15 -7.77 9.35
N HIS A 89 -16.67 -6.56 9.11
CA HIS A 89 -17.42 -5.81 10.11
C HIS A 89 -18.77 -6.45 10.48
N ASP A 90 -19.48 -7.03 9.51
CA ASP A 90 -20.73 -7.75 9.79
C ASP A 90 -20.48 -9.03 10.59
N GLN A 91 -19.40 -9.77 10.29
CA GLN A 91 -19.00 -10.95 11.07
C GLN A 91 -18.61 -10.60 12.51
N GLU A 92 -17.92 -9.47 12.73
CA GLU A 92 -17.62 -8.97 14.08
C GLU A 92 -18.88 -8.62 14.87
N LYS A 93 -19.87 -7.97 14.25
CA LYS A 93 -21.15 -7.66 14.90
C LYS A 93 -21.93 -8.91 15.30
N VAL A 94 -22.03 -9.90 14.42
CA VAL A 94 -22.77 -11.14 14.68
C VAL A 94 -22.16 -11.92 15.85
N VAL A 95 -20.83 -11.90 16.02
CA VAL A 95 -20.17 -12.58 17.15
C VAL A 95 -20.43 -11.90 18.49
N ILE A 96 -20.60 -10.57 18.51
CA ILE A 96 -20.92 -9.82 19.74
C ILE A 96 -22.36 -10.08 20.17
N GLU A 97 -23.30 -10.08 19.22
CA GLU A 97 -24.72 -10.38 19.51
C GLU A 97 -24.93 -11.84 19.95
N ALA A 98 -24.18 -12.79 19.37
CA ALA A 98 -24.26 -14.21 19.76
C ALA A 98 -23.64 -14.53 21.13
N ARG A 99 -22.91 -13.57 21.73
CA ARG A 99 -22.28 -13.69 23.06
C ARG A 99 -22.98 -12.86 24.15
N SER A 100 -24.03 -12.13 23.77
CA SER A 100 -24.89 -11.34 24.65
C SER A 100 -26.13 -12.13 25.02
#